data_AF-A0A428W0C4-F1
#
_entry.id   AF-A0A428W0C4-F1
#
_cell.length_a   1.000
_cell.length_b   1.000
_cell.length_c   1.000
_cell.angle_alpha   90.00
_cell.angle_beta   90.00
_cell.angle_gamma   90.00
#
_symmetry.space_group_name_H-M   'P 1'
#
loop_
_entity.id
_entity.type
_entity.pdbx_description
1 polymer ?
#
loop_
_entity_poly.entity_id
_entity_poly.type
_entity_poly.pdbx_seq_one_letter_code
_entity_poly.pdbx_strand_id
1 'polypeptide(L)'
;SGRSLRPHSAEQATLERYRMVIQPRLGTWITIISVVIGFFAGLSAQSRWKDWMLFRNSQPFGVQDPEHHVDVGFYIFEYPLWRYVLGVGFTTIVLSVIGALAVHYIFGGVRLQGVGDRMTAAARAHLTTLVAFFVLLKAVAYILDQRALLLEQHVSPGLYGAGYTDVNALLPAKEILAYISIVVAIAIVVFSNAVMRNLVWPGVSLALLAISAVAIGGIYPLAVQNFTVQPSLADKEAPYIKRSIEATRAAFGLSATEVRPYTAAVTVPPATLASDTSAQNVRLIDPQLVSEAYTQQQQVRGFYDFGPKLDVDRYTLTNDKPQDYVVGVREINDNALTTQQQNWLNRHTVFT
;
A
#
# COMPACT_ATOMS: atom_id res chain seq x y z
N SER A 1 -1.16 15.02 67.17
CA SER A 1 -1.16 16.11 66.17
C SER A 1 -1.33 15.48 64.79
N GLY A 2 -2.35 15.92 64.05
CA GLY A 2 -2.80 15.28 62.82
C GLY A 2 -1.79 15.43 61.68
N ARG A 3 -1.39 14.30 61.07
CA ARG A 3 -0.80 14.29 59.74
C ARG A 3 -1.89 14.74 58.77
N SER A 4 -1.79 16.00 58.35
CA SER A 4 -2.52 16.56 57.22
C SER A 4 -2.46 15.61 56.02
N LEU A 5 -3.59 14.96 55.74
CA LEU A 5 -3.85 14.26 54.48
C LEU A 5 -3.83 15.34 53.41
N ARG A 6 -2.74 15.39 52.63
CA ARG A 6 -2.68 16.24 51.44
C ARG A 6 -3.89 15.91 50.55
N PRO A 7 -4.62 16.89 50.03
CA PRO A 7 -5.72 16.60 49.12
C PRO A 7 -5.17 15.85 47.92
N HIS A 8 -5.70 14.66 47.66
CA HIS A 8 -5.44 13.94 46.42
C HIS A 8 -5.75 14.90 45.27
N SER A 9 -4.83 15.07 44.33
CA SER A 9 -5.16 15.82 43.11
C SER A 9 -6.38 15.16 42.45
N ALA A 10 -7.20 15.92 41.73
CA ALA A 10 -8.39 15.36 41.05
C ALA A 10 -8.04 14.15 40.15
N GLU A 11 -6.84 14.16 39.58
CA GLU A 11 -6.24 13.05 38.83
C GLU A 11 -5.99 11.82 39.72
N GLN A 12 -5.39 11.97 40.90
CA GLN A 12 -5.14 10.88 41.84
C GLN A 12 -6.42 10.25 42.37
N ALA A 13 -7.43 11.06 42.70
CA ALA A 13 -8.74 10.56 43.13
C ALA A 13 -9.47 9.78 42.01
N THR A 14 -9.30 10.18 40.76
CA THR A 14 -9.84 9.47 39.60
C THR A 14 -9.11 8.13 39.37
N LEU A 15 -7.78 8.13 39.45
CA LEU A 15 -6.97 6.91 39.34
C LEU A 15 -7.25 5.90 40.45
N GLU A 16 -7.51 6.36 41.67
CA GLU A 16 -7.91 5.50 42.78
C GLU A 16 -9.27 4.83 42.53
N ARG A 17 -10.24 5.53 41.94
CA ARG A 17 -11.50 4.91 41.50
C ARG A 17 -11.27 3.82 40.44
N TYR A 18 -10.43 4.07 39.45
CA TYR A 18 -10.07 3.05 38.46
C TYR A 18 -9.38 1.84 39.10
N ARG A 19 -8.44 2.05 40.03
CA ARG A 19 -7.80 0.97 40.78
C ARG A 19 -8.81 0.16 41.58
N MET A 20 -9.74 0.79 42.30
CA MET A 20 -10.75 0.09 43.09
C MET A 20 -11.68 -0.80 42.26
N VAL A 21 -12.00 -0.40 41.02
CA VAL A 21 -12.83 -1.21 40.10
C VAL A 21 -12.03 -2.32 39.42
N ILE A 22 -10.79 -2.03 39.03
CA ILE A 22 -9.96 -2.94 38.22
C ILE A 22 -9.21 -3.95 39.11
N GLN A 23 -8.60 -3.51 40.21
CA GLN A 23 -7.70 -4.31 41.04
C GLN A 23 -8.31 -5.63 41.57
N PRO A 24 -9.55 -5.68 42.09
CA PRO A 24 -10.12 -6.95 42.57
C PRO A 24 -10.51 -7.93 41.45
N ARG A 25 -10.62 -7.47 40.19
CA ARG A 25 -11.00 -8.30 39.03
C ARG A 25 -10.05 -8.13 37.85
N LEU A 26 -8.79 -7.79 38.12
CA LEU A 26 -7.81 -7.43 37.09
C LEU A 26 -7.62 -8.56 36.08
N GLY A 27 -7.52 -9.80 36.56
CA GLY A 27 -7.43 -10.98 35.69
C GLY A 27 -8.64 -11.16 34.78
N THR A 28 -9.84 -10.88 35.27
CA THR A 28 -11.08 -10.95 34.48
C THR A 28 -11.10 -9.90 33.37
N TRP A 29 -10.76 -8.64 33.69
CA TRP A 29 -10.71 -7.58 32.69
C TRP A 29 -9.64 -7.82 31.63
N ILE A 30 -8.45 -8.27 32.02
CA ILE A 30 -7.40 -8.67 31.08
C ILE A 30 -7.91 -9.79 30.17
N THR A 31 -8.53 -10.82 30.75
CA THR A 31 -9.08 -11.94 29.98
C THR A 31 -10.13 -11.47 28.98
N ILE A 32 -11.07 -10.61 29.37
CA ILE A 32 -12.10 -10.06 28.47
C ILE A 32 -11.44 -9.30 27.32
N ILE A 33 -10.51 -8.39 27.62
CA ILE A 33 -9.82 -7.60 26.60
C ILE A 33 -9.04 -8.52 25.64
N SER A 34 -8.31 -9.51 26.17
CA SER A 34 -7.56 -10.48 25.37
C SER A 34 -8.48 -11.33 24.48
N VAL A 35 -9.65 -11.74 24.97
CA VAL A 35 -10.64 -12.48 24.17
C VAL A 35 -11.20 -11.59 23.06
N VAL A 36 -11.53 -10.33 23.35
CA VAL A 36 -12.03 -9.39 22.34
C VAL A 36 -10.98 -9.13 21.26
N ILE A 37 -9.73 -8.84 21.65
CA ILE A 37 -8.62 -8.64 20.71
C ILE A 37 -8.38 -9.92 19.90
N GLY A 38 -8.35 -11.08 20.56
CA GLY A 38 -8.17 -12.38 19.91
C GLY A 38 -9.28 -12.71 18.92
N PHE A 39 -10.52 -12.36 19.24
CA PHE A 39 -11.67 -12.53 18.34
C PHE A 39 -11.53 -11.69 17.07
N PHE A 40 -11.23 -10.40 17.19
CA PHE A 40 -11.01 -9.53 16.02
C PHE A 40 -9.76 -9.91 15.22
N ALA A 41 -8.69 -10.34 15.90
CA ALA A 41 -7.50 -10.88 15.23
C ALA A 41 -7.84 -12.16 14.44
N GLY A 42 -8.64 -13.06 15.02
CA GLY A 42 -9.14 -14.26 14.35
C GLY A 42 -10.02 -13.95 13.13
N LEU A 43 -10.94 -12.99 13.23
CA LEU A 43 -11.75 -12.52 12.09
C LEU A 43 -10.87 -11.96 10.97
N SER A 44 -9.84 -11.18 11.31
CA SER A 44 -8.87 -10.69 10.34
C SER A 44 -8.11 -11.86 9.66
N ALA A 45 -7.62 -12.82 10.44
CA ALA A 45 -6.88 -13.97 9.94
C ALA A 45 -7.72 -14.89 9.05
N GLN A 46 -9.01 -15.05 9.33
CA GLN A 46 -9.92 -15.86 8.52
C GLN A 46 -9.96 -15.38 7.06
N SER A 47 -9.91 -14.07 6.82
CA SER A 47 -9.89 -13.51 5.45
C SER A 47 -8.65 -13.89 4.65
N ARG A 48 -7.58 -14.34 5.33
CA ARG A 48 -6.26 -14.70 4.76
C ARG A 48 -6.06 -16.20 4.57
N TRP A 49 -7.13 -17.00 4.67
CA TRP A 49 -7.05 -18.46 4.50
C TRP A 49 -6.42 -18.89 3.17
N LYS A 50 -6.70 -18.17 2.07
CA LYS A 50 -6.10 -18.43 0.76
C LYS A 50 -4.58 -18.25 0.78
N ASP A 51 -4.11 -17.15 1.36
CA ASP A 51 -2.68 -16.84 1.50
C ASP A 51 -1.97 -17.94 2.31
N TRP A 52 -2.61 -18.44 3.38
CA TRP A 52 -2.10 -19.57 4.17
C TRP A 52 -2.03 -20.88 3.36
N MET A 53 -3.07 -21.20 2.59
CA MET A 53 -3.10 -22.40 1.75
C MET A 53 -2.04 -22.36 0.65
N LEU A 54 -1.83 -21.20 0.04
CA LEU A 54 -0.78 -20.99 -0.96
C LEU A 54 0.61 -21.13 -0.34
N PHE A 55 0.85 -20.52 0.82
CA PHE A 55 2.12 -20.66 1.54
C PHE A 55 2.42 -22.11 1.92
N ARG A 56 1.43 -22.82 2.47
CA ARG A 56 1.61 -24.20 2.95
C ARG A 56 1.88 -25.19 1.82
N ASN A 57 1.29 -24.94 0.65
CA ASN A 57 1.42 -25.77 -0.54
C ASN A 57 2.31 -25.10 -1.60
N SER A 58 3.27 -24.28 -1.18
CA SER A 58 4.16 -23.58 -2.11
C SER A 58 4.93 -24.58 -2.97
N GLN A 59 5.08 -24.26 -4.26
CA GLN A 59 5.88 -25.01 -5.21
C GLN A 59 6.78 -24.04 -5.97
N PRO A 60 8.02 -24.44 -6.32
CA PRO A 60 8.86 -23.61 -7.16
C PRO A 60 8.28 -23.54 -8.57
N PHE A 61 8.34 -22.37 -9.20
CA PHE A 61 8.05 -22.21 -10.61
C PHE A 61 9.23 -22.67 -11.48
N GLY A 62 10.43 -22.78 -10.92
CA GLY A 62 11.66 -23.13 -11.64
C GLY A 62 12.25 -21.95 -12.42
N VAL A 63 11.72 -20.75 -12.21
CA VAL A 63 12.16 -19.50 -12.84
C VAL A 63 12.54 -18.53 -11.73
N GLN A 64 13.77 -18.05 -11.78
CA GLN A 64 14.27 -17.06 -10.83
C GLN A 64 14.09 -15.65 -11.36
N ASP A 65 13.80 -14.73 -10.46
CA ASP A 65 13.78 -13.31 -10.79
C ASP A 65 15.21 -12.79 -11.08
N PRO A 66 15.37 -11.86 -12.03
CA PRO A 66 16.69 -11.41 -12.46
C PRO A 66 17.39 -10.46 -11.48
N GLU A 67 16.72 -10.00 -10.41
CA GLU A 67 17.26 -8.98 -9.50
C GLU A 67 17.72 -9.59 -8.16
N HIS A 68 16.88 -10.40 -7.53
CA HIS A 68 17.14 -11.05 -6.26
C HIS A 68 17.50 -12.54 -6.40
N HIS A 69 17.38 -13.12 -7.60
CA HIS A 69 17.65 -14.54 -7.87
C HIS A 69 16.80 -15.50 -7.00
N VAL A 70 15.60 -15.07 -6.63
CA VAL A 70 14.61 -15.85 -5.89
C VAL A 70 13.62 -16.44 -6.87
N ASP A 71 13.13 -17.66 -6.60
CA ASP A 71 12.08 -18.26 -7.42
C ASP A 71 10.81 -17.39 -7.41
N VAL A 72 10.18 -17.21 -8.58
CA VAL A 72 8.95 -16.39 -8.71
C VAL A 72 7.84 -16.88 -7.78
N GLY A 73 7.81 -18.17 -7.43
CA GLY A 73 6.89 -18.75 -6.47
C GLY A 73 6.92 -18.10 -5.08
N PHE A 74 8.06 -17.56 -4.65
CA PHE A 74 8.14 -16.80 -3.39
C PHE A 74 7.16 -15.62 -3.38
N TYR A 75 7.09 -14.86 -4.48
CA TYR A 75 6.28 -13.65 -4.58
C TYR A 75 4.78 -13.95 -4.60
N ILE A 76 4.40 -15.09 -5.15
CA ILE A 76 3.00 -15.52 -5.30
C ILE A 76 2.52 -16.24 -4.03
N PHE A 77 3.33 -17.14 -3.48
CA PHE A 77 2.90 -18.06 -2.42
C PHE A 77 3.31 -17.62 -1.01
N GLU A 78 4.50 -17.05 -0.84
CA GLU A 78 5.06 -16.82 0.49
C GLU A 78 4.99 -15.37 0.94
N TYR A 79 5.34 -14.45 0.04
CA TYR A 79 5.42 -13.03 0.32
C TYR A 79 4.13 -12.44 0.93
N PRO A 80 2.91 -12.74 0.42
CA PRO A 80 1.67 -12.21 1.00
C PRO A 80 1.48 -12.61 2.47
N LEU A 81 1.79 -13.86 2.83
CA LEU A 81 1.67 -14.34 4.21
C LEU A 81 2.70 -13.66 5.12
N TRP A 82 3.97 -13.58 4.68
CA TRP A 82 5.01 -12.88 5.44
C TRP A 82 4.65 -11.42 5.70
N ARG A 83 4.08 -10.74 4.70
CA ARG A 83 3.63 -9.35 4.84
C ARG A 83 2.47 -9.22 5.80
N TYR A 84 1.54 -10.17 5.80
CA TYR A 84 0.44 -10.24 6.75
C TYR A 84 0.92 -10.47 8.18
N VAL A 85 1.79 -11.46 8.41
CA VAL A 85 2.38 -11.78 9.72
C VAL A 85 3.14 -10.58 10.28
N LEU A 86 3.92 -9.90 9.45
CA LEU A 86 4.62 -8.67 9.82
C LEU A 86 3.64 -7.57 10.26
N GLY A 87 2.53 -7.39 9.52
CA GLY A 87 1.46 -6.45 9.89
C GLY A 87 0.83 -6.78 11.24
N VAL A 88 0.49 -8.06 11.47
CA VAL A 88 -0.01 -8.54 12.77
C VAL A 88 1.00 -8.28 13.89
N GLY A 89 2.29 -8.50 13.63
CA GLY A 89 3.37 -8.19 14.57
C GLY A 89 3.40 -6.72 14.96
N PHE A 90 3.36 -5.81 13.99
CA PHE A 90 3.29 -4.36 14.25
C PHE A 90 2.07 -3.98 15.09
N THR A 91 0.88 -4.44 14.70
CA THR A 91 -0.36 -4.18 15.45
C THR A 91 -0.27 -4.72 16.87
N THR A 92 0.24 -5.94 17.05
CA THR A 92 0.41 -6.56 18.37
C THR A 92 1.32 -5.72 19.26
N ILE A 93 2.45 -5.24 18.74
CA ILE A 93 3.38 -4.41 19.51
C ILE A 93 2.75 -3.06 19.85
N VAL A 94 2.08 -2.40 18.90
CA VAL A 94 1.42 -1.10 19.15
C VAL A 94 0.35 -1.24 20.23
N LEU A 95 -0.52 -2.25 20.13
CA LEU A 95 -1.53 -2.52 21.16
C LEU A 95 -0.87 -2.87 22.51
N SER A 96 0.24 -3.61 22.50
CA SER A 96 0.99 -3.93 23.71
C SER A 96 1.60 -2.69 24.35
N VAL A 97 2.12 -1.73 23.56
CA VAL A 97 2.64 -0.45 24.06
C VAL A 97 1.52 0.38 24.69
N ILE A 98 0.38 0.50 24.02
CA ILE A 98 -0.79 1.24 24.54
C ILE A 98 -1.29 0.59 25.84
N GLY A 99 -1.47 -0.73 25.85
CA GLY A 99 -1.88 -1.48 27.03
C GLY A 99 -0.88 -1.35 28.18
N ALA A 100 0.41 -1.50 27.91
CA ALA A 100 1.47 -1.34 28.90
C ALA A 100 1.52 0.08 29.46
N LEU A 101 1.36 1.11 28.62
CA LEU A 101 1.27 2.51 29.06
C LEU A 101 0.07 2.73 29.98
N ALA A 102 -1.12 2.22 29.59
CA ALA A 102 -2.32 2.34 30.41
C ALA A 102 -2.16 1.66 31.77
N VAL A 103 -1.63 0.43 31.80
CA VAL A 103 -1.37 -0.30 33.06
C VAL A 103 -0.34 0.45 33.91
N HIS A 104 0.80 0.84 33.34
CA HIS A 104 1.83 1.57 34.08
C HIS A 104 1.34 2.94 34.57
N TYR A 105 0.48 3.62 33.83
CA TYR A 105 -0.14 4.86 34.28
C TYR A 105 -1.11 4.63 35.44
N ILE A 106 -2.02 3.66 35.31
CA ILE A 106 -3.01 3.33 36.35
C ILE A 106 -2.32 2.90 37.65
N PHE A 107 -1.30 2.04 37.58
CA PHE A 107 -0.59 1.55 38.76
C PHE A 107 0.57 2.45 39.22
N GLY A 108 0.75 3.63 38.61
CA GLY A 108 1.70 4.66 39.05
C GLY A 108 3.17 4.41 38.67
N GLY A 109 3.41 3.49 37.75
CA GLY A 109 4.69 3.24 37.08
C GLY A 109 5.11 4.32 36.10
N VAL A 110 4.16 5.08 35.55
CA VAL A 110 4.35 6.30 34.74
C VAL A 110 3.53 7.44 35.35
N ARG A 111 4.12 8.62 35.51
CA ARG A 111 3.46 9.81 36.07
C ARG A 111 3.64 11.00 35.13
N LEU A 112 2.56 11.73 34.86
CA LEU A 112 2.57 12.91 33.97
C LEU A 112 3.07 14.18 34.68
N GLN A 113 2.88 14.26 36.00
CA GLN A 113 3.22 15.42 36.83
C GLN A 113 4.01 15.02 38.08
N GLY A 114 4.95 15.88 38.50
CA GLY A 114 5.78 15.70 39.69
C GLY A 114 7.26 16.05 39.47
N VAL A 115 7.95 16.37 40.57
CA VAL A 115 9.39 16.62 40.61
C VAL A 115 10.12 15.29 40.82
N GLY A 116 11.01 14.89 39.91
CA GLY A 116 11.76 13.61 39.97
C GLY A 116 11.58 12.72 38.73
N ASP A 117 12.03 11.46 38.81
CA ASP A 117 11.93 10.49 37.70
C ASP A 117 10.45 10.15 37.42
N ARG A 118 10.00 10.43 36.20
CA ARG A 118 8.58 10.32 35.79
C ARG A 118 8.16 8.88 35.45
N MET A 119 9.12 7.95 35.40
CA MET A 119 8.87 6.56 35.05
C MET A 119 9.74 5.62 35.89
N THR A 120 9.14 4.56 36.44
CA THR A 120 9.88 3.53 37.18
C THR A 120 10.85 2.78 36.27
N ALA A 121 11.91 2.19 36.83
CA ALA A 121 12.86 1.39 36.06
C ALA A 121 12.19 0.21 35.33
N ALA A 122 11.23 -0.46 35.98
CA ALA A 122 10.47 -1.55 35.38
C ALA A 122 9.55 -1.08 34.23
N ALA A 123 8.85 0.05 34.40
CA ALA A 123 8.01 0.62 33.35
C ALA A 123 8.83 1.05 32.13
N ARG A 124 9.97 1.71 32.38
CA ARG A 124 10.93 2.11 31.37
C ARG A 124 11.44 0.89 30.60
N ALA A 125 11.93 -0.14 31.30
CA ALA A 125 12.46 -1.34 30.68
C ALA A 125 11.42 -2.09 29.83
N HIS A 126 10.18 -2.22 30.32
CA HIS A 126 9.12 -2.86 29.56
C HIS A 126 8.80 -2.09 28.28
N LEU A 127 8.58 -0.77 28.38
CA LEU A 127 8.19 0.05 27.24
C LEU A 127 9.29 0.19 26.19
N THR A 128 10.54 0.39 26.60
CA THR A 128 11.66 0.50 25.65
C THR A 128 11.98 -0.83 25.00
N THR A 129 11.78 -1.95 25.69
CA THR A 129 11.87 -3.28 25.07
C THR A 129 10.82 -3.47 23.98
N LEU A 130 9.57 -3.06 24.23
CA LEU A 130 8.52 -3.11 23.20
C LEU A 130 8.86 -2.22 21.99
N VAL A 131 9.40 -1.02 22.22
CA VAL A 131 9.88 -0.14 21.13
C VAL A 131 11.05 -0.77 20.37
N ALA A 132 11.99 -1.42 21.05
CA ALA A 132 13.09 -2.13 20.39
C ALA A 132 12.57 -3.26 19.49
N PHE A 133 11.59 -4.05 19.95
CA PHE A 133 10.94 -5.05 19.11
C PHE A 133 10.22 -4.44 17.91
N PHE A 134 9.57 -3.28 18.07
CA PHE A 134 8.97 -2.55 16.95
C PHE A 134 10.01 -2.19 15.89
N VAL A 135 11.16 -1.70 16.32
CA VAL A 135 12.27 -1.33 15.42
C VAL A 135 12.88 -2.58 14.77
N LEU A 136 12.98 -3.71 15.48
CA LEU A 136 13.41 -4.98 14.86
C LEU A 136 12.42 -5.47 13.80
N LEU A 137 11.11 -5.35 14.03
CA LEU A 137 10.12 -5.63 12.99
C LEU A 137 10.30 -4.70 11.79
N LYS A 138 10.69 -3.43 12.00
CA LYS A 138 11.05 -2.52 10.89
C LYS A 138 12.27 -3.01 10.11
N ALA A 139 13.28 -3.60 10.76
CA ALA A 139 14.41 -4.21 10.05
C ALA A 139 13.95 -5.35 9.13
N VAL A 140 13.12 -6.26 9.65
CA VAL A 140 12.52 -7.35 8.85
C VAL A 140 11.64 -6.79 7.72
N ALA A 141 10.89 -5.72 8.01
CA ALA A 141 10.08 -5.03 7.02
C ALA A 141 10.93 -4.54 5.85
N TYR A 142 12.06 -3.88 6.11
CA TYR A 142 12.94 -3.39 5.05
C TYR A 142 13.46 -4.51 4.15
N ILE A 143 13.80 -5.67 4.72
CA ILE A 143 14.25 -6.85 3.95
C ILE A 143 13.12 -7.40 3.06
N LEU A 144 11.88 -7.40 3.54
CA LEU A 144 10.73 -7.80 2.70
C LEU A 144 10.38 -6.72 1.67
N ASP A 145 10.45 -5.45 2.05
CA ASP A 145 10.17 -4.30 1.19
C ASP A 145 11.18 -4.22 0.02
N GLN A 146 12.41 -4.72 0.17
CA GLN A 146 13.36 -4.85 -0.96
C GLN A 146 12.76 -5.70 -2.07
N ARG A 147 12.26 -6.90 -1.72
CA ARG A 147 11.63 -7.82 -2.67
C ARG A 147 10.34 -7.23 -3.24
N ALA A 148 9.60 -6.48 -2.43
CA ALA A 148 8.36 -5.82 -2.85
C ALA A 148 8.53 -4.86 -4.03
N LEU A 149 9.75 -4.33 -4.26
CA LEU A 149 10.02 -3.40 -5.37
C LEU A 149 9.66 -4.02 -6.74
N LEU A 150 9.75 -5.34 -6.89
CA LEU A 150 9.37 -6.03 -8.13
C LEU A 150 7.85 -6.12 -8.36
N LEU A 151 7.04 -5.85 -7.32
CA LEU A 151 5.58 -5.95 -7.34
C LEU A 151 4.90 -4.58 -7.47
N GLU A 152 5.68 -3.50 -7.53
CA GLU A 152 5.20 -2.13 -7.57
C GLU A 152 5.26 -1.55 -9.00
N GLN A 153 4.51 -0.48 -9.25
CA GLN A 153 4.44 0.20 -10.56
C GLN A 153 5.20 1.53 -10.49
N HIS A 154 6.53 1.50 -10.57
CA HIS A 154 7.35 2.71 -10.42
C HIS A 154 7.80 3.35 -11.73
N VAL A 155 7.87 2.57 -12.81
CA VAL A 155 8.36 3.07 -14.11
C VAL A 155 7.25 3.76 -14.90
N SER A 156 6.11 3.08 -15.06
CA SER A 156 4.97 3.58 -15.83
C SER A 156 3.67 2.95 -15.31
N PRO A 157 2.54 3.68 -15.31
CA PRO A 157 1.25 3.10 -14.98
C PRO A 157 0.97 1.84 -15.81
N GLY A 158 0.60 0.75 -15.13
CA GLY A 158 0.33 -0.54 -15.77
C GLY A 158 1.58 -1.40 -16.05
N LEU A 159 2.79 -0.91 -15.78
CA LEU A 159 4.02 -1.70 -15.86
C LEU A 159 4.51 -2.05 -14.45
N TYR A 160 4.46 -3.33 -14.11
CA TYR A 160 4.97 -3.85 -12.83
C TYR A 160 6.45 -4.20 -12.91
N GLY A 161 7.20 -3.85 -11.88
CA GLY A 161 8.63 -4.12 -11.76
C GLY A 161 9.40 -2.94 -11.19
N ALA A 162 10.58 -3.23 -10.65
CA ALA A 162 11.49 -2.22 -10.13
C ALA A 162 12.14 -1.44 -11.28
N GLY A 163 12.12 -0.11 -11.20
CA GLY A 163 12.81 0.79 -12.12
C GLY A 163 14.28 1.05 -11.75
N TYR A 164 14.94 1.94 -12.49
CA TYR A 164 16.34 2.29 -12.25
C TYR A 164 16.57 2.81 -10.83
N THR A 165 15.76 3.76 -10.38
CA THR A 165 15.88 4.35 -9.04
C THR A 165 15.60 3.32 -7.95
N ASP A 166 14.69 2.38 -8.21
CA ASP A 166 14.37 1.35 -7.23
C ASP A 166 15.56 0.45 -6.94
N VAL A 167 16.20 -0.04 -8.01
CA VAL A 167 17.33 -0.95 -7.92
C VAL A 167 18.61 -0.25 -7.45
N ASN A 168 18.89 0.95 -7.97
CA ASN A 168 20.16 1.62 -7.70
C ASN A 168 20.13 2.54 -6.48
N ALA A 169 18.96 2.93 -5.98
CA ALA A 169 18.83 3.84 -4.84
C ALA A 169 17.98 3.28 -3.70
N LEU A 170 16.74 2.86 -3.97
CA LEU A 170 15.83 2.38 -2.91
C LEU A 170 16.26 1.05 -2.31
N LEU A 171 16.76 0.11 -3.11
CA LEU A 171 17.23 -1.19 -2.63
C LEU A 171 18.41 -1.02 -1.66
N PRO A 172 19.52 -0.32 -2.02
CA PRO A 172 20.59 0.00 -1.06
C PRO A 172 20.10 0.79 0.15
N ALA A 173 19.17 1.74 -0.04
CA ALA A 173 18.59 2.50 1.06
C ALA A 173 17.87 1.60 2.07
N LYS A 174 17.01 0.70 1.60
CA LYS A 174 16.29 -0.28 2.44
C LYS A 174 17.28 -1.20 3.16
N GLU A 175 18.35 -1.64 2.51
CA GLU A 175 19.40 -2.44 3.12
C GLU A 175 20.09 -1.71 4.29
N ILE A 176 20.57 -0.48 4.05
CA ILE A 176 21.21 0.34 5.09
C ILE A 176 20.24 0.58 6.25
N LEU A 177 18.97 0.90 5.96
CA LEU A 177 17.97 1.14 7.00
C LEU A 177 17.65 -0.11 7.82
N ALA A 178 17.74 -1.31 7.24
CA ALA A 178 17.61 -2.56 7.97
C ALA A 178 18.73 -2.69 9.02
N TYR A 179 19.98 -2.48 8.64
CA TYR A 179 21.12 -2.51 9.56
C TYR A 179 21.04 -1.42 10.63
N ILE A 180 20.72 -0.18 10.26
CA ILE A 180 20.53 0.92 11.22
C ILE A 180 19.44 0.56 12.23
N SER A 181 18.32 -0.03 11.77
CA SER A 181 17.22 -0.44 12.65
C SER A 181 17.70 -1.47 13.69
N ILE A 182 18.49 -2.46 13.30
CA ILE A 182 19.06 -3.45 14.24
C ILE A 182 19.94 -2.77 15.29
N VAL A 183 20.84 -1.88 14.86
CA VAL A 183 21.74 -1.13 15.77
C VAL A 183 20.93 -0.26 16.72
N VAL A 184 19.89 0.42 16.23
CA VAL A 184 19.00 1.27 17.03
C VAL A 184 18.22 0.45 18.05
N ALA A 185 17.71 -0.72 17.68
CA ALA A 185 17.03 -1.61 18.61
C ALA A 185 17.95 -2.05 19.76
N ILE A 186 19.19 -2.44 19.46
CA ILE A 186 20.20 -2.79 20.46
C ILE A 186 20.51 -1.58 21.35
N ALA A 187 20.73 -0.40 20.75
CA ALA A 187 21.00 0.84 21.47
C ALA A 187 19.85 1.18 22.45
N ILE A 188 18.59 1.07 22.02
CA ILE A 188 17.42 1.32 22.87
C ILE A 188 17.45 0.41 24.11
N VAL A 189 17.69 -0.89 23.94
CA VAL A 189 17.72 -1.85 25.05
C VAL A 189 18.88 -1.54 26.01
N VAL A 190 20.09 -1.34 25.48
CA VAL A 190 21.30 -1.12 26.28
C VAL A 190 21.24 0.21 27.05
N PHE A 191 20.92 1.31 26.37
CA PHE A 191 20.91 2.63 27.00
C PHE A 191 19.73 2.83 27.95
N SER A 192 18.59 2.18 27.68
CA SER A 192 17.42 2.27 28.55
C SER A 192 17.55 1.46 29.83
N ASN A 193 18.14 0.24 29.76
CA ASN A 193 18.12 -0.70 30.88
C ASN A 193 19.45 -0.77 31.66
N ALA A 194 20.59 -0.71 30.97
CA ALA A 194 21.88 -1.06 31.58
C ALA A 194 22.68 0.17 32.05
N VAL A 195 22.76 1.24 31.25
CA VAL A 195 23.82 2.26 31.44
C VAL A 195 23.31 3.56 32.06
N MET A 196 22.36 4.26 31.42
CA MET A 196 22.05 5.66 31.77
C MET A 196 20.65 5.87 32.36
N ARG A 197 19.78 4.84 32.32
CA ARG A 197 18.44 4.82 32.91
C ARG A 197 17.64 6.11 32.63
N ASN A 198 17.76 6.69 31.43
CA ASN A 198 17.00 7.87 31.02
C ASN A 198 16.25 7.57 29.70
N LEU A 199 15.20 8.34 29.41
CA LEU A 199 14.40 8.17 28.19
C LEU A 199 14.94 8.98 26.99
N VAL A 200 15.96 9.80 27.22
CA VAL A 200 16.55 10.68 26.19
C VAL A 200 17.21 9.85 25.10
N TRP A 201 18.03 8.85 25.47
CA TRP A 201 18.77 8.05 24.48
C TRP A 201 17.89 7.20 23.57
N PRO A 202 16.90 6.44 24.07
CA PRO A 202 15.94 5.78 23.19
C PRO A 202 15.22 6.74 22.25
N GLY A 203 14.85 7.93 22.74
CA GLY A 203 14.25 8.98 21.92
C GLY A 203 15.19 9.49 20.83
N VAL A 204 16.45 9.75 21.15
CA VAL A 204 17.49 10.16 20.20
C VAL A 204 17.74 9.08 19.15
N SER A 205 17.86 7.81 19.54
CA SER A 205 18.06 6.70 18.60
C SER A 205 16.89 6.56 17.63
N LEU A 206 15.65 6.69 18.11
CA LEU A 206 14.46 6.66 17.27
C LEU A 206 14.35 7.88 16.35
N ALA A 207 14.69 9.07 16.85
CA ALA A 207 14.73 10.29 16.06
C ALA A 207 15.79 10.20 14.95
N LEU A 208 16.98 9.68 15.27
CA LEU A 208 18.04 9.48 14.29
C LEU A 208 17.62 8.48 13.21
N LEU A 209 16.98 7.37 13.60
CA LEU A 209 16.41 6.41 12.65
C LEU A 209 15.40 7.07 11.72
N ALA A 210 14.48 7.88 12.26
CA ALA A 210 13.47 8.57 11.47
C ALA A 210 14.11 9.56 10.48
N ILE A 211 15.12 10.32 10.92
CA ILE A 211 15.88 11.24 10.06
C ILE A 211 16.61 10.46 8.95
N SER A 212 17.30 9.37 9.31
CA SER A 212 17.97 8.50 8.34
C SER A 212 16.99 7.91 7.33
N ALA A 213 15.80 7.48 7.78
CA ALA A 213 14.77 6.93 6.90
C ALA A 213 14.28 7.96 5.88
N VAL A 214 14.06 9.22 6.29
CA VAL A 214 13.67 10.30 5.36
C VAL A 214 14.82 10.64 4.42
N ALA A 215 16.03 10.80 4.93
CA ALA A 215 17.19 11.20 4.13
C ALA A 215 17.61 10.13 3.11
N ILE A 216 17.81 8.90 3.58
CA ILE A 216 18.32 7.78 2.77
C ILE A 216 17.19 7.12 1.98
N GLY A 217 16.02 6.92 2.58
CA GLY A 217 14.90 6.22 1.95
C GLY A 217 13.97 7.10 1.11
N GLY A 218 13.97 8.42 1.32
CA GLY A 218 13.10 9.35 0.59
C GLY A 218 13.87 10.34 -0.28
N ILE A 219 14.70 11.18 0.35
CA ILE A 219 15.38 12.29 -0.34
C ILE A 219 16.39 11.76 -1.38
N TYR A 220 17.20 10.77 -1.02
CA TYR A 220 18.21 10.23 -1.93
C TYR A 220 17.61 9.59 -3.21
N PRO A 221 16.62 8.68 -3.13
CA PRO A 221 15.93 8.17 -4.32
C PRO A 221 15.29 9.27 -5.17
N LEU A 222 14.66 10.28 -4.54
CA LEU A 222 14.09 11.41 -5.27
C LEU A 222 15.16 12.20 -6.02
N ALA A 223 16.34 12.40 -5.43
CA ALA A 223 17.45 13.04 -6.11
C ALA A 223 17.93 12.21 -7.31
N VAL A 224 18.09 10.89 -7.15
CA VAL A 224 18.48 9.98 -8.25
C VAL A 224 17.43 10.03 -9.38
N GLN A 225 16.14 9.99 -9.03
CA GLN A 225 15.07 10.07 -10.02
C GLN A 225 15.11 11.39 -10.81
N ASN A 226 15.20 12.54 -10.14
CA ASN A 226 15.11 13.84 -10.79
C ASN A 226 16.40 14.23 -11.53
N PHE A 227 17.57 13.89 -10.99
CA PHE A 227 18.86 14.35 -11.53
C PHE A 227 19.57 13.31 -12.40
N THR A 228 19.25 12.03 -12.28
CA THR A 228 19.89 10.96 -13.09
C THR A 228 18.91 10.32 -14.06
N VAL A 229 17.71 9.92 -13.60
CA VAL A 229 16.77 9.18 -14.43
C VAL A 229 16.00 10.09 -15.38
N GLN A 230 15.29 11.11 -14.88
CA GLN A 230 14.47 11.99 -15.72
C GLN A 230 15.21 12.60 -16.92
N PRO A 231 16.47 13.06 -16.80
CA PRO A 231 17.22 13.59 -17.95
C PRO A 231 17.53 12.57 -19.05
N SER A 232 17.56 11.27 -18.71
CA SER A 232 17.94 10.18 -19.62
C SER A 232 17.02 8.96 -19.45
N LEU A 233 15.70 9.21 -19.35
CA LEU A 233 14.73 8.22 -18.89
C LEU A 233 14.70 6.98 -19.79
N ALA A 234 14.68 7.18 -21.11
CA ALA A 234 14.63 6.09 -22.08
C ALA A 234 15.81 5.13 -21.91
N ASP A 235 17.03 5.65 -21.74
CA ASP A 235 18.23 4.83 -21.61
C ASP A 235 18.32 4.14 -20.24
N LYS A 236 17.96 4.87 -19.17
CA LYS A 236 18.06 4.37 -17.79
C LYS A 236 17.00 3.32 -17.47
N GLU A 237 15.77 3.50 -17.98
CA GLU A 237 14.66 2.58 -17.72
C GLU A 237 14.56 1.43 -18.74
N ALA A 238 15.17 1.54 -19.92
CA ALA A 238 15.15 0.50 -20.95
C ALA A 238 15.41 -0.93 -20.44
N PRO A 239 16.46 -1.22 -19.64
CA PRO A 239 16.71 -2.58 -19.16
C PRO A 239 15.60 -3.09 -18.22
N TYR A 240 15.04 -2.22 -17.38
CA TYR A 240 13.98 -2.58 -16.43
C TYR A 240 12.65 -2.80 -17.14
N ILE A 241 12.30 -1.92 -18.09
CA ILE A 241 11.13 -2.09 -18.96
C ILE A 241 11.22 -3.40 -19.74
N LYS A 242 12.40 -3.71 -20.31
CA LYS A 242 12.62 -4.97 -21.03
C LYS A 242 12.37 -6.19 -20.14
N ARG A 243 12.89 -6.20 -18.91
CA ARG A 243 12.63 -7.29 -17.94
C ARG A 243 11.15 -7.44 -17.64
N SER A 244 10.42 -6.34 -17.42
CA SER A 244 8.97 -6.37 -17.18
C SER A 244 8.19 -6.89 -18.39
N ILE A 245 8.57 -6.51 -19.61
CA ILE A 245 7.96 -7.03 -20.85
C ILE A 245 8.22 -8.53 -20.97
N GLU A 246 9.45 -8.98 -20.78
CA GLU A 246 9.83 -10.40 -20.85
C GLU A 246 9.07 -11.23 -19.80
N ALA A 247 9.03 -10.76 -18.55
CA ALA A 247 8.29 -11.41 -17.47
C ALA A 247 6.78 -11.48 -17.77
N THR A 248 6.19 -10.40 -18.27
CA THR A 248 4.77 -10.36 -18.63
C THR A 248 4.47 -11.32 -19.78
N ARG A 249 5.29 -11.33 -20.82
CA ARG A 249 5.13 -12.25 -21.96
C ARG A 249 5.27 -13.70 -21.52
N ALA A 250 6.21 -14.00 -20.63
CA ALA A 250 6.36 -15.34 -20.06
C ALA A 250 5.13 -15.74 -19.24
N ALA A 251 4.64 -14.87 -18.36
CA ALA A 251 3.49 -15.14 -17.50
C ALA A 251 2.20 -15.40 -18.29
N PHE A 252 1.97 -14.66 -19.39
CA PHE A 252 0.79 -14.84 -20.24
C PHE A 252 1.01 -15.85 -21.39
N GLY A 253 2.18 -16.49 -21.49
CA GLY A 253 2.48 -17.44 -22.57
C GLY A 253 2.58 -16.80 -23.96
N LEU A 254 2.92 -15.51 -24.05
CA LEU A 254 2.99 -14.73 -25.29
C LEU A 254 4.36 -14.82 -25.98
N SER A 255 5.30 -15.58 -25.43
CA SER A 255 6.67 -15.69 -25.96
C SER A 255 6.72 -16.29 -27.37
N ALA A 256 5.76 -17.16 -27.72
CA ALA A 256 5.69 -17.83 -29.02
C ALA A 256 4.80 -17.10 -30.06
N THR A 257 4.29 -15.91 -29.72
CA THR A 257 3.39 -15.17 -30.63
C THR A 257 4.16 -14.59 -31.81
N GLU A 258 3.71 -14.91 -33.03
CA GLU A 258 4.26 -14.35 -34.27
C GLU A 258 3.64 -12.99 -34.58
N VAL A 259 4.48 -11.94 -34.64
CA VAL A 259 4.03 -10.61 -35.09
C VAL A 259 4.16 -10.57 -36.60
N ARG A 260 3.03 -10.50 -37.32
CA ARG A 260 3.01 -10.31 -38.78
C ARG A 260 2.66 -8.86 -39.10
N PRO A 261 3.63 -8.06 -39.55
CA PRO A 261 3.32 -6.74 -40.10
C PRO A 261 2.48 -6.96 -41.36
N TYR A 262 1.31 -6.33 -41.43
CA TYR A 262 0.56 -6.24 -42.67
C TYR A 262 0.72 -4.82 -43.20
N THR A 263 1.05 -4.71 -44.49
CA THR A 263 1.02 -3.42 -45.17
C THR A 263 -0.45 -3.08 -45.41
N ALA A 264 -0.90 -1.90 -44.99
CA ALA A 264 -2.22 -1.40 -45.36
C ALA A 264 -2.28 -1.20 -46.87
N ALA A 265 -2.68 -2.25 -47.60
CA ALA A 265 -2.91 -2.19 -49.02
C ALA A 265 -4.36 -1.80 -49.26
N VAL A 266 -4.60 -0.83 -50.14
CA VAL A 266 -5.93 -0.56 -50.67
C VAL A 266 -6.27 -1.70 -51.62
N THR A 267 -6.76 -2.80 -51.08
CA THR A 267 -7.26 -3.93 -51.87
C THR A 267 -8.61 -3.55 -52.44
N VAL A 268 -8.77 -3.72 -53.76
CA VAL A 268 -10.10 -3.68 -54.37
C VAL A 268 -10.93 -4.79 -53.72
N PRO A 269 -12.03 -4.47 -53.04
CA PRO A 269 -12.86 -5.48 -52.40
C PRO A 269 -13.38 -6.46 -53.47
N PRO A 270 -13.44 -7.78 -53.16
CA PRO A 270 -14.06 -8.75 -54.06
C PRO A 270 -15.47 -8.30 -54.45
N ALA A 271 -15.89 -8.52 -55.70
CA ALA A 271 -17.26 -8.20 -56.12
C ALA A 271 -18.33 -8.91 -55.26
N THR A 272 -17.95 -10.02 -54.62
CA THR A 272 -18.78 -10.80 -53.68
C THR A 272 -18.86 -10.20 -52.28
N LEU A 273 -18.05 -9.20 -51.93
CA LEU A 273 -18.04 -8.63 -50.57
C LEU A 273 -19.40 -8.03 -50.20
N ALA A 274 -20.08 -7.40 -51.16
CA ALA A 274 -21.40 -6.83 -50.94
C ALA A 274 -22.48 -7.91 -50.65
N SER A 275 -22.28 -9.15 -51.10
CA SER A 275 -23.20 -10.28 -50.86
C SER A 275 -22.75 -11.23 -49.75
N ASP A 276 -21.55 -11.06 -49.20
CA ASP A 276 -21.01 -11.90 -48.13
C ASP A 276 -21.62 -11.52 -46.77
N THR A 277 -22.43 -12.43 -46.22
CA THR A 277 -23.09 -12.25 -44.91
C THR A 277 -22.12 -12.13 -43.74
N SER A 278 -20.91 -12.70 -43.84
CA SER A 278 -19.90 -12.59 -42.80
C SER A 278 -19.25 -11.21 -42.76
N ALA A 279 -19.11 -10.56 -43.92
CA ALA A 279 -18.54 -9.22 -44.04
C ALA A 279 -19.54 -8.10 -43.68
N GLN A 280 -20.85 -8.34 -43.84
CA GLN A 280 -21.89 -7.35 -43.56
C GLN A 280 -22.02 -6.97 -42.08
N ASN A 281 -21.49 -7.79 -41.15
CA ASN A 281 -21.56 -7.56 -39.70
C ASN A 281 -20.18 -7.34 -39.05
N VAL A 282 -19.13 -7.06 -39.83
CA VAL A 282 -17.81 -6.78 -39.25
C VAL A 282 -17.82 -5.37 -38.65
N ARG A 283 -17.58 -5.30 -37.34
CA ARG A 283 -17.43 -4.03 -36.64
C ARG A 283 -16.09 -3.38 -37.02
N LEU A 284 -16.17 -2.28 -37.76
CA LEU A 284 -14.99 -1.50 -38.18
C LEU A 284 -14.54 -0.48 -37.12
N ILE A 285 -15.43 -0.11 -36.20
CA ILE A 285 -15.18 0.90 -35.17
C ILE A 285 -15.01 0.22 -33.81
N ASP A 286 -13.86 0.44 -33.16
CA ASP A 286 -13.66 -0.03 -31.79
C ASP A 286 -14.33 0.94 -30.79
N PRO A 287 -15.37 0.51 -30.05
CA PRO A 287 -16.05 1.37 -29.09
C PRO A 287 -15.16 1.84 -27.91
N GLN A 288 -13.99 1.24 -27.71
CA GLN A 288 -13.03 1.70 -26.69
C GLN A 288 -12.18 2.88 -27.16
N LEU A 289 -12.09 3.14 -28.46
CA LEU A 289 -11.17 4.13 -29.03
C LEU A 289 -11.87 5.40 -29.55
N VAL A 290 -13.19 5.39 -29.70
CA VAL A 290 -13.93 6.50 -30.33
C VAL A 290 -14.70 7.40 -29.39
N SER A 291 -14.63 7.18 -28.07
CA SER A 291 -15.33 8.04 -27.11
C SER A 291 -14.93 9.51 -27.25
N GLU A 292 -13.64 9.79 -27.41
CA GLU A 292 -13.16 11.16 -27.58
C GLU A 292 -13.76 11.85 -28.82
N ALA A 293 -13.94 11.12 -29.92
CA ALA A 293 -14.59 11.64 -31.12
C ALA A 293 -16.07 11.97 -30.88
N TYR A 294 -16.78 11.15 -30.10
CA TYR A 294 -18.17 11.42 -29.69
C TYR A 294 -18.24 12.67 -28.81
N THR A 295 -17.36 12.80 -27.83
CA THR A 295 -17.27 13.99 -26.99
C THR A 295 -16.98 15.21 -27.86
N GLN A 296 -15.95 15.20 -28.70
CA GLN A 296 -15.64 16.37 -29.55
C GLN A 296 -16.79 16.79 -30.48
N GLN A 297 -17.54 15.83 -31.06
CA GLN A 297 -18.63 16.16 -31.98
C GLN A 297 -19.96 16.49 -31.29
N GLN A 298 -20.28 15.81 -30.19
CA GLN A 298 -21.61 15.79 -29.58
C GLN A 298 -21.64 16.39 -28.18
N GLN A 299 -20.55 16.96 -27.66
CA GLN A 299 -20.50 17.51 -26.31
C GLN A 299 -21.46 18.67 -26.11
N VAL A 300 -21.69 19.57 -27.08
CA VAL A 300 -22.61 20.75 -27.00
C VAL A 300 -22.28 21.76 -25.89
N ARG A 301 -21.83 21.33 -24.70
CA ARG A 301 -21.39 22.10 -23.53
C ARG A 301 -20.23 21.36 -22.88
N GLY A 302 -19.21 22.09 -22.40
CA GLY A 302 -17.95 21.51 -21.90
C GLY A 302 -18.03 20.55 -20.71
N PHE A 303 -19.21 20.37 -20.11
CA PHE A 303 -19.44 19.43 -19.01
C PHE A 303 -20.10 18.11 -19.43
N TYR A 304 -20.51 17.96 -20.70
CA TYR A 304 -20.98 16.69 -21.21
C TYR A 304 -19.82 15.83 -21.72
N ASP A 305 -19.92 14.52 -21.54
CA ASP A 305 -18.91 13.53 -21.95
C ASP A 305 -19.59 12.20 -22.30
N PHE A 306 -18.87 11.28 -22.95
CA PHE A 306 -19.40 9.98 -23.38
C PHE A 306 -18.74 8.77 -22.69
N GLY A 307 -18.12 8.99 -21.52
CA GLY A 307 -17.50 7.93 -20.72
C GLY A 307 -16.26 7.31 -21.37
N PRO A 308 -15.50 6.43 -20.68
CA PRO A 308 -14.25 5.89 -21.22
C PRO A 308 -14.46 4.82 -22.30
N LYS A 309 -15.66 4.25 -22.40
CA LYS A 309 -15.98 3.16 -23.33
C LYS A 309 -17.42 3.33 -23.79
N LEU A 310 -17.63 3.27 -25.10
CA LEU A 310 -18.96 3.25 -25.70
C LEU A 310 -19.50 1.82 -25.76
N ASP A 311 -20.79 1.69 -26.00
CA ASP A 311 -21.45 0.41 -26.22
C ASP A 311 -21.77 0.18 -27.69
N VAL A 312 -22.15 -1.05 -28.01
CA VAL A 312 -22.55 -1.44 -29.36
C VAL A 312 -23.95 -1.98 -29.27
N ASP A 313 -24.81 -1.47 -30.14
CA ASP A 313 -26.21 -1.85 -30.21
C ASP A 313 -26.66 -1.92 -31.68
N ARG A 314 -27.75 -2.64 -31.95
CA ARG A 314 -28.20 -2.92 -33.32
C ARG A 314 -29.45 -2.14 -33.67
N TYR A 315 -29.38 -1.39 -34.78
CA TYR A 315 -30.51 -0.63 -35.30
C TYR A 315 -30.73 -0.88 -36.80
N THR A 316 -31.94 -0.66 -37.27
CA THR A 316 -32.34 -0.74 -38.69
C THR A 316 -32.53 0.67 -39.27
N LEU A 317 -31.50 1.51 -39.22
CA LEU A 317 -31.60 2.92 -39.66
C LEU A 317 -31.42 3.08 -41.16
N THR A 318 -30.74 2.14 -41.83
CA THR A 318 -30.42 2.22 -43.25
C THR A 318 -30.65 0.87 -43.91
N ASN A 319 -31.46 0.85 -44.97
CA ASN A 319 -31.74 -0.33 -45.82
C ASN A 319 -32.53 -1.48 -45.16
N ASP A 320 -33.34 -1.23 -44.11
CA ASP A 320 -34.18 -2.22 -43.40
C ASP A 320 -33.44 -3.47 -42.88
N LYS A 321 -32.12 -3.41 -42.74
CA LYS A 321 -31.29 -4.49 -42.18
C LYS A 321 -30.68 -4.05 -40.85
N PRO A 322 -30.63 -4.93 -39.84
CA PRO A 322 -30.00 -4.60 -38.56
C PRO A 322 -28.49 -4.44 -38.75
N GLN A 323 -27.94 -3.29 -38.34
CA GLN A 323 -26.51 -2.98 -38.37
C GLN A 323 -26.02 -2.65 -36.96
N ASP A 324 -24.76 -2.97 -36.67
CA ASP A 324 -24.10 -2.60 -35.43
C ASP A 324 -23.76 -1.10 -35.46
N TYR A 325 -24.24 -0.36 -34.47
CA TYR A 325 -23.91 1.04 -34.23
C TYR A 325 -23.16 1.17 -32.92
N VAL A 326 -22.12 2.00 -32.91
CA VAL A 326 -21.52 2.43 -31.65
C VAL A 326 -22.45 3.48 -31.04
N VAL A 327 -22.90 3.23 -29.82
CA VAL A 327 -23.81 4.10 -29.08
C VAL A 327 -23.17 4.53 -27.78
N GLY A 328 -23.36 5.79 -27.44
CA GLY A 328 -22.90 6.36 -26.18
C GLY A 328 -24.02 7.17 -25.56
N VAL A 329 -24.24 6.99 -24.27
CA VAL A 329 -25.08 7.88 -23.50
C VAL A 329 -24.28 9.15 -23.23
N ARG A 330 -24.88 10.31 -23.50
CA ARG A 330 -24.28 11.58 -23.11
C ARG A 330 -24.46 11.74 -21.61
N GLU A 331 -23.35 11.72 -20.89
CA GLU A 331 -23.30 11.84 -19.44
C GLU A 331 -22.70 13.19 -19.04
N ILE A 332 -22.83 13.55 -17.76
CA ILE A 332 -22.24 14.76 -17.22
C ILE A 332 -20.96 14.40 -16.46
N ASN A 333 -19.88 15.06 -16.84
CA ASN A 333 -18.60 14.98 -16.17
C ASN A 333 -18.50 16.10 -15.13
N ASP A 334 -18.77 15.76 -13.87
CA ASP A 334 -18.70 16.69 -12.75
C ASP A 334 -17.33 17.37 -12.59
N ASN A 335 -16.25 16.69 -13.02
CA ASN A 335 -14.90 17.24 -12.95
C ASN A 335 -14.65 18.34 -13.99
N ALA A 336 -15.48 18.41 -15.04
CA ALA A 336 -15.43 19.45 -16.07
C ALA A 336 -16.26 20.69 -15.70
N LEU A 337 -17.00 20.67 -14.58
CA LEU A 337 -17.67 21.86 -14.03
C LEU A 337 -16.63 22.79 -13.38
N THR A 338 -16.81 24.10 -13.52
CA THR A 338 -15.98 25.08 -12.79
C THR A 338 -16.15 24.93 -11.28
N THR A 339 -15.17 25.36 -10.48
CA THR A 339 -15.21 25.25 -9.01
C THR A 339 -16.48 25.86 -8.40
N GLN A 340 -16.98 26.97 -8.97
CA GLN A 340 -18.23 27.61 -8.56
C GLN A 340 -19.49 26.79 -8.93
N GLN A 341 -19.42 26.01 -10.01
CA GLN A 341 -20.51 25.17 -10.49
C GLN A 341 -20.59 23.80 -9.79
N GLN A 342 -19.51 23.34 -9.14
CA GLN A 342 -19.46 22.08 -8.37
C GLN A 342 -20.17 22.15 -7.01
N ASN A 343 -21.27 22.90 -6.90
CA ASN A 343 -22.08 22.94 -5.69
C ASN A 343 -23.11 21.78 -5.68
N TRP A 344 -23.58 21.42 -4.48
CA TRP A 344 -24.50 20.30 -4.30
C TRP A 344 -25.78 20.44 -5.15
N LEU A 345 -26.33 21.66 -5.22
CA LEU A 345 -27.54 21.97 -5.98
C LEU A 345 -27.35 21.68 -7.48
N ASN A 346 -26.23 22.07 -8.06
CA ASN A 346 -25.96 21.80 -9.46
C ASN A 346 -25.78 20.30 -9.74
N ARG A 347 -25.02 19.60 -8.89
CA ARG A 347 -24.74 18.16 -9.05
C ARG A 347 -25.95 17.25 -8.86
N HIS A 348 -26.98 17.67 -8.13
CA HIS A 348 -28.11 16.81 -7.75
C HIS A 348 -29.50 17.34 -8.12
N THR A 349 -29.60 18.53 -8.71
CA THR A 349 -30.91 19.14 -9.02
C THR A 349 -30.98 19.90 -10.35
N VAL A 350 -29.86 20.37 -10.89
CA VAL A 350 -29.85 21.15 -12.14
C VAL A 350 -29.36 20.34 -13.34
N PHE A 351 -28.41 19.43 -13.10
CA PHE A 351 -27.74 18.64 -14.13
C PHE A 351 -28.14 17.15 -14.13
N THR A 352 -28.82 16.69 -13.08
CA THR A 352 -29.59 15.43 -13.06
C THR A 352 -30.98 15.64 -13.62
#